data_AF-A0A940FNI4-F1
#
_entry.id   AF-A0A940FNI4-F1
#
_cell.length_a   1.000
_cell.length_b   1.000
_cell.length_c   1.000
_cell.angle_alpha   90.00
_cell.angle_beta   90.00
_cell.angle_gamma   90.00
#
_symmetry.space_group_name_H-M   'P 1'
#
loop_
_entity.id
_entity.type
_entity.pdbx_description
1 polymer ?
#
loop_
_entity_poly.entity_id
_entity_poly.type
_entity_poly.pdbx_seq_one_letter_code
_entity_poly.pdbx_strand_id
1 'polypeptide(L)'
;MIPRRCKNDRQSAILYARVIVNGDHREISTKEKILITSWNSSQEKVTGKSAEVLAINKNLENIKFRIRQHYRELRDKNFVITAQLIKDAGY
;
A
#
# COMPACT_ATOMS: atom_id res chain seq x y z
N MET A 1 0.82 -1.83 -5.18
CA MET A 1 1.16 -2.64 -3.99
C MET A 1 2.22 -3.65 -4.37
N ILE A 2 3.23 -3.87 -3.52
CA ILE A 2 4.34 -4.78 -3.76
C ILE A 2 4.43 -5.77 -2.59
N PRO A 3 4.26 -7.09 -2.80
CA PRO A 3 4.51 -8.08 -1.77
C PRO A 3 6.02 -8.26 -1.55
N ARG A 4 6.49 -8.10 -0.31
CA ARG A 4 7.86 -8.45 0.10
C ARG A 4 7.83 -9.66 1.02
N ARG A 5 8.57 -10.70 0.62
CA ARG A 5 8.70 -11.96 1.35
C ARG A 5 9.22 -11.76 2.78
N CYS A 6 8.63 -12.47 3.74
CA CYS A 6 9.14 -12.53 5.11
C CYS A 6 10.41 -13.39 5.17
N LYS A 7 11.42 -12.96 5.94
CA LYS A 7 12.68 -13.71 6.09
C LYS A 7 12.49 -15.07 6.78
N ASN A 8 11.61 -15.13 7.78
CA ASN A 8 11.34 -16.32 8.59
C ASN A 8 10.17 -17.17 8.10
N ASP A 9 9.47 -16.71 7.06
CA ASP A 9 8.30 -17.38 6.50
C ASP A 9 8.26 -17.19 4.99
N ARG A 10 8.68 -18.22 4.26
CA ARG A 10 8.84 -18.18 2.79
C ARG A 10 7.52 -18.21 2.04
N GLN A 11 6.42 -18.58 2.69
CA GLN A 11 5.09 -18.65 2.08
C GLN A 11 4.33 -17.34 2.22
N SER A 12 4.77 -16.49 3.15
CA SER A 12 4.12 -15.22 3.44
C SER A 12 4.92 -14.01 2.96
N ALA A 13 4.19 -12.96 2.61
CA ALA A 13 4.73 -11.67 2.28
C ALA A 13 3.98 -10.56 3.02
N ILE A 14 4.68 -9.47 3.31
CA ILE A 14 4.08 -8.22 3.78
C ILE A 14 3.85 -7.33 2.56
N LEU A 15 2.68 -6.72 2.45
CA LEU A 15 2.37 -5.77 1.39
C LEU A 15 2.95 -4.38 1.68
N TYR A 16 3.51 -3.77 0.64
CA TYR A 16 4.00 -2.40 0.67
C TYR A 16 3.27 -1.57 -0.38
N ALA A 17 2.75 -0.42 0.01
CA ALA A 17 2.24 0.58 -0.91
C ALA A 17 3.41 1.40 -1.45
N ARG A 18 3.64 1.37 -2.76
CA ARG A 18 4.63 2.23 -3.43
C ARG A 18 3.93 3.48 -3.91
N VAL A 19 4.39 4.63 -3.43
CA VAL A 19 3.90 5.95 -3.83
C VAL A 19 4.99 6.63 -4.62
N ILE A 20 4.66 7.15 -5.80
CA ILE A 20 5.60 7.85 -6.69
C ILE A 20 5.04 9.25 -6.90
N VAL A 21 5.84 10.27 -6.58
CA VAL A 21 5.49 11.69 -6.73
C VAL A 21 6.73 12.43 -7.23
N ASN A 22 6.60 13.16 -8.34
CA ASN A 22 7.65 14.03 -8.89
C ASN A 22 9.02 13.35 -9.11
N GLY A 23 9.02 12.07 -9.52
CA GLY A 23 10.24 11.29 -9.75
C GLY A 23 10.79 10.60 -8.50
N ASP A 24 10.36 10.99 -7.31
CA ASP A 24 10.68 10.31 -6.06
C ASP A 24 9.66 9.23 -5.74
N HIS A 25 10.15 8.12 -5.17
CA HIS A 25 9.29 7.05 -4.69
C HIS A 25 9.55 6.73 -3.22
N ARG A 26 8.47 6.39 -2.51
CA ARG A 26 8.52 5.88 -1.14
C ARG A 26 7.67 4.63 -1.04
N GLU A 27 8.16 3.69 -0.25
CA GLU A 27 7.41 2.49 0.13
C GLU A 27 6.84 2.68 1.53
N ILE A 28 5.57 2.32 1.69
CA ILE A 28 4.83 2.39 2.95
C ILE A 28 4.43 0.98 3.30
N SER A 29 4.82 0.49 4.47
CA SER A 29 4.36 -0.82 4.93
C SER A 29 2.88 -0.74 5.24
N THR A 30 2.07 -1.62 4.64
CA THR A 30 0.65 -1.73 5.00
C THR A 30 0.43 -2.57 6.25
N LYS A 31 1.48 -3.26 6.73
CA LYS A 31 1.45 -4.26 7.81
C LYS A 31 0.56 -5.49 7.51
N GLU A 32 -0.02 -5.57 6.31
CA GLU A 32 -0.83 -6.71 5.88
C GLU A 32 0.08 -7.86 5.48
N LYS A 33 -0.03 -8.98 6.20
CA LYS A 33 0.67 -10.23 5.88
C LYS A 33 -0.27 -11.12 5.08
N ILE A 34 0.19 -11.59 3.92
CA ILE A 34 -0.58 -12.42 3.01
C ILE A 34 0.22 -13.65 2.59
N LEU A 35 -0.48 -14.69 2.14
CA LEU A 35 0.17 -15.77 1.40
C LEU A 35 0.55 -15.28 0.01
N ILE A 36 1.76 -15.61 -0.43
CA ILE A 36 2.26 -15.19 -1.74
C ILE A 36 1.42 -15.80 -2.86
N THR A 37 0.99 -17.05 -2.68
CA THR A 37 0.18 -17.80 -3.65
C THR A 37 -1.22 -17.23 -3.80
N SER A 38 -1.73 -16.50 -2.81
CA SER A 38 -3.03 -15.85 -2.89
C SER A 38 -2.94 -14.41 -3.40
N TRP A 39 -1.75 -13.87 -3.70
CA TRP A 39 -1.64 -12.52 -4.26
C TRP A 39 -1.88 -12.49 -5.76
N ASN A 40 -2.81 -11.65 -6.21
CA ASN A 40 -2.98 -11.32 -7.61
C ASN A 40 -2.30 -9.97 -7.92
N SER A 41 -1.11 -10.01 -8.50
CA SER A 41 -0.35 -8.81 -8.87
C SER A 41 -1.06 -7.95 -9.91
N SER A 42 -1.79 -8.53 -10.85
CA SER A 42 -2.50 -7.79 -11.91
C SER A 42 -3.68 -6.99 -11.35
N GLN A 43 -4.33 -7.48 -10.31
CA GLN A 43 -5.47 -6.83 -9.67
C GLN A 43 -5.10 -6.13 -8.35
N GLU A 44 -3.84 -6.21 -7.93
CA GLU A 44 -3.33 -5.74 -6.64
C GLU A 44 -4.22 -6.13 -5.45
N LYS A 45 -4.66 -7.39 -5.40
CA LYS A 45 -5.57 -7.89 -4.36
C LYS A 45 -5.24 -9.32 -3.96
N VAL A 46 -5.69 -9.72 -2.78
CA VAL A 46 -5.64 -11.09 -2.31
C VAL A 46 -6.83 -11.87 -2.88
N THR A 47 -6.58 -13.05 -3.45
CA THR A 47 -7.57 -13.97 -3.99
C THR A 47 -8.14 -14.85 -2.87
N GLY A 48 -9.46 -14.99 -2.84
CA GLY A 48 -10.16 -15.80 -1.85
C GLY A 48 -11.54 -15.21 -1.54
N LYS A 49 -12.34 -15.96 -0.77
CA LYS A 49 -13.69 -15.57 -0.35
C LYS A 49 -13.88 -15.53 1.17
N SER A 50 -12.84 -15.86 1.94
CA SER A 50 -12.86 -15.79 3.39
C SER A 50 -13.02 -14.34 3.88
N ALA A 51 -13.66 -14.16 5.03
CA ALA A 51 -13.84 -12.86 5.66
C ALA A 51 -12.50 -12.10 5.86
N GLU A 52 -11.42 -12.81 6.20
CA GLU A 52 -10.07 -12.26 6.34
C GLU A 52 -9.58 -11.64 5.02
N VAL A 53 -9.63 -12.38 3.91
CA VAL A 53 -9.25 -11.88 2.57
C VAL A 53 -10.06 -10.64 2.18
N LEU A 54 -11.36 -10.63 2.47
CA LEU A 54 -12.21 -9.46 2.21
C LEU A 54 -11.80 -8.26 3.06
N ALA A 55 -11.48 -8.47 4.34
CA ALA A 55 -11.00 -7.44 5.24
C ALA A 55 -9.65 -6.86 4.80
N ILE A 56 -8.70 -7.72 4.41
CA ILE A 56 -7.39 -7.31 3.88
C ILE A 56 -7.60 -6.44 2.63
N ASN A 57 -8.36 -6.93 1.65
CA ASN A 57 -8.62 -6.19 0.42
C ASN A 57 -9.30 -4.84 0.69
N LYS A 58 -10.25 -4.78 1.62
CA LYS A 58 -10.88 -3.52 2.05
C LYS A 58 -9.86 -2.57 2.67
N ASN A 59 -8.94 -3.07 3.49
CA ASN A 59 -7.90 -2.24 4.08
C ASN A 59 -6.92 -1.70 3.01
N LEU A 60 -6.52 -2.53 2.05
CA LEU A 60 -5.68 -2.11 0.93
C LEU A 60 -6.33 -0.99 0.11
N GLU A 61 -7.64 -1.09 -0.16
CA GLU A 61 -8.40 -0.03 -0.84
C GLU A 61 -8.49 1.26 0.00
N ASN A 62 -8.68 1.14 1.32
CA ASN A 62 -8.65 2.30 2.22
C ASN A 62 -7.28 3.00 2.18
N ILE A 63 -6.17 2.24 2.20
CA ILE A 63 -4.82 2.79 2.11
C ILE A 63 -4.64 3.54 0.78
N LYS A 64 -5.04 2.93 -0.35
CA LYS A 64 -5.01 3.58 -1.67
C LYS A 64 -5.87 4.85 -1.70
N PHE A 65 -7.05 4.82 -1.08
CA PHE A 65 -7.93 5.98 -0.98
C PHE A 65 -7.26 7.11 -0.19
N ARG A 66 -6.71 6.82 0.99
CA ARG A 66 -6.02 7.79 1.85
C ARG A 66 -4.81 8.41 1.15
N ILE A 67 -3.98 7.61 0.48
CA ILE A 67 -2.83 8.11 -0.30
C ILE A 67 -3.31 9.07 -1.40
N ARG A 68 -4.33 8.69 -2.17
CA ARG A 68 -4.89 9.54 -3.23
C ARG A 68 -5.50 10.83 -2.68
N GLN A 69 -6.16 10.75 -1.53
CA GLN A 69 -6.72 11.92 -0.86
C GLN A 69 -5.62 12.88 -0.42
N HIS A 70 -4.61 12.39 0.30
CA HIS A 70 -3.48 13.22 0.75
C HIS A 70 -2.74 13.84 -0.43
N TYR A 71 -2.55 13.08 -1.51
CA TYR A 71 -1.95 13.61 -2.73
C TYR A 71 -2.77 14.76 -3.33
N ARG A 72 -4.10 14.62 -3.41
CA ARG A 72 -4.99 15.69 -3.90
C ARG A 72 -4.92 16.93 -3.01
N GLU A 73 -5.02 16.76 -1.69
CA GLU A 73 -4.94 17.86 -0.73
C GLU A 73 -3.61 18.61 -0.80
N LEU A 74 -2.49 17.88 -0.92
CA LEU A 74 -1.17 18.47 -1.06
C LEU A 74 -0.99 19.19 -2.40
N ARG A 75 -1.63 18.70 -3.47
CA ARG A 75 -1.63 19.33 -4.80
C ARG A 75 -2.45 20.62 -4.81
N ASP A 76 -3.64 20.59 -4.24
CA ASP A 76 -4.55 21.74 -4.22
C ASP A 76 -4.01 22.88 -3.33
N LYS A 77 -3.16 22.56 -2.35
CA LYS A 77 -2.49 23.55 -1.49
C LYS A 77 -1.20 24.15 -2.11
N ASN A 78 -0.85 23.79 -3.34
CA ASN A 78 0.34 24.32 -4.07
C ASN A 78 1.68 24.14 -3.32
N PHE A 79 1.75 23.19 -2.38
CA PHE A 79 3.01 22.84 -1.72
C PHE A 79 3.84 21.94 -2.62
N VAL A 80 5.17 22.08 -2.59
CA VAL A 80 6.10 21.16 -3.27
C VAL A 80 5.94 19.79 -2.63
N ILE A 81 5.10 18.94 -3.25
CA ILE A 81 4.81 17.61 -2.75
C ILE A 81 6.08 16.78 -2.90
N THR A 82 6.74 16.50 -1.77
CA THR A 82 7.81 15.52 -1.68
C THR A 82 7.30 14.30 -0.95
N ALA A 83 7.82 13.14 -1.30
CA ALA A 83 7.39 11.88 -0.70
C ALA A 83 7.74 11.79 0.81
N GLN A 84 8.58 12.70 1.31
CA GLN A 84 8.87 12.91 2.73
C GLN A 84 7.68 13.52 3.49
N LEU A 85 7.02 14.53 2.91
CA LEU A 85 5.83 15.18 3.50
C LEU A 85 4.67 14.20 3.69
N ILE A 86 4.48 13.27 2.74
CA ILE A 86 3.45 12.22 2.83
C ILE A 86 3.77 11.21 3.94
N LYS A 87 5.04 11.03 4.31
CA LYS A 87 5.48 10.15 5.39
C LYS A 87 5.38 10.80 6.76
N ASP A 88 5.77 12.06 6.87
CA ASP A 88 5.77 12.81 8.13
C ASP A 88 4.37 13.28 8.55
N ALA A 89 3.44 13.43 7.60
CA ALA A 89 2.02 13.69 7.91
C ALA A 89 1.32 12.53 8.63
N GLY A 90 2.00 11.40 8.82
CA GLY A 90 1.45 10.25 9.54
C GLY A 90 0.37 9.55 8.73
N TYR A 91 0.71 8.40 8.18
CA TYR A 91 -0.30 7.40 7.87
C TYR A 91 -1.04 6.98 9.15
#